data_AF-A0A212DXW8-F1
#
_entry.id   AF-A0A212DXW8-F1
#
_cell.length_a   1.000
_cell.length_b   1.000
_cell.length_c   1.000
_cell.angle_alpha   90.00
_cell.angle_beta   90.00
_cell.angle_gamma   90.00
#
_symmetry.space_group_name_H-M   'P 1'
#
loop_
_entity.id
_entity.type
_entity.pdbx_description
1 polymer ?
#
loop_
_entity_poly.entity_id
_entity_poly.type
_entity_poly.pdbx_seq_one_letter_code
_entity_poly.pdbx_strand_id
1 'polypeptide(L)' 'MNLFKIIGIIGLLFITTGILIKKRKAKDIFYVIAGLCLEIYSIYLGDIIFAILQIVFISTAGYDLTKIRFKKTT' A
#
# COMPACT_ATOMS: atom_id res chain seq x y z
N MET A 1 -9.31 10.81 -21.15
CA MET A 1 -8.65 9.98 -20.12
C MET A 1 -9.54 9.97 -18.89
N ASN A 2 -10.07 8.80 -18.51
CA ASN A 2 -11.05 8.70 -17.42
C ASN A 2 -10.38 8.96 -16.07
N LEU A 3 -11.04 9.75 -15.23
CA LEU A 3 -10.58 10.21 -13.90
C LEU A 3 -10.05 9.07 -13.03
N PHE A 4 -10.67 7.90 -13.13
CA PHE A 4 -10.24 6.66 -12.48
C PHE A 4 -8.84 6.24 -12.89
N LYS A 5 -8.51 6.27 -14.19
CA LYS A 5 -7.20 5.86 -14.69
C LYS A 5 -6.07 6.72 -14.12
N ILE A 6 -6.34 7.99 -13.87
CA ILE A 6 -5.41 8.93 -13.24
C ILE A 6 -5.22 8.57 -11.76
N ILE A 7 -6.30 8.24 -11.03
CA ILE A 7 -6.24 7.78 -9.63
C ILE A 7 -5.39 6.50 -9.52
N GLY A 8 -5.56 5.57 -10.46
CA GLY A 8 -4.75 4.35 -10.53
C GLY A 8 -3.26 4.62 -10.73
N ILE A 9 -2.91 5.50 -11.67
CA ILE A 9 -1.51 5.90 -11.92
C ILE A 9 -0.90 6.58 -10.69
N ILE A 10 -1.65 7.49 -10.06
CA ILE A 10 -1.21 8.20 -8.84
C ILE A 10 -0.97 7.21 -7.71
N GLY A 11 -1.89 6.28 -7.49
CA GLY A 11 -1.74 5.32 -6.42
C GLY A 11 -0.61 4.30 -6.68
N LEU A 12 -0.35 3.94 -7.94
CA LEU A 12 0.78 3.08 -8.31
C LEU A 12 2.11 3.78 -8.02
N LEU A 13 2.21 5.07 -8.35
CA LEU A 13 3.34 5.92 -8.00
C LEU A 13 3.52 6.02 -6.47
N PHE A 14 2.42 6.13 -5.73
CA PHE A 14 2.44 6.17 -4.26
C PHE A 14 2.97 4.87 -3.64
N ILE A 15 2.55 3.69 -4.14
CA ILE A 15 3.09 2.41 -3.68
C ILE A 15 4.58 2.28 -4.01
N THR A 16 4.98 2.68 -5.20
CA THR A 16 6.39 2.62 -5.65
C THR A 16 7.27 3.51 -4.78
N THR A 17 6.76 4.70 -4.43
CA THR A 17 7.45 5.63 -3.52
C THR A 17 7.48 5.09 -2.09
N GLY A 18 6.40 4.44 -1.62
CA GLY A 18 6.33 3.77 -0.32
C GLY A 18 7.37 2.66 -0.17
N ILE A 19 7.63 1.88 -1.23
CA ILE A 19 8.71 0.88 -1.28
C ILE A 19 10.09 1.53 -1.10
N LEU A 20 10.34 2.67 -1.74
CA LEU A 20 11.63 3.36 -1.73
C LEU A 20 11.96 4.05 -0.38
N ILE A 21 10.94 4.39 0.42
CA ILE A 21 11.14 5.05 1.70
C ILE A 21 11.79 4.07 2.70
N LYS A 22 13.05 4.33 3.07
CA LYS A 22 13.77 3.56 4.11
C LYS A 22 13.26 3.80 5.54
N LYS A 23 12.51 4.88 5.80
CA LYS A 23 11.93 5.14 7.12
C LYS A 23 10.72 4.23 7.34
N ARG A 24 10.91 3.15 8.10
CA ARG A 24 9.91 2.11 8.38
C ARG A 24 8.51 2.64 8.73
N LYS A 25 8.42 3.58 9.70
CA LYS A 25 7.12 4.15 10.11
C LYS A 25 6.39 4.91 9.01
N ALA A 26 7.14 5.68 8.20
CA ALA A 26 6.56 6.42 7.09
C ALA A 26 6.16 5.46 5.96
N LYS A 27 7.00 4.45 5.70
CA LYS A 27 6.74 3.37 4.75
C LYS A 27 5.42 2.65 5.06
N ASP A 28 5.19 2.22 6.29
CA ASP A 28 3.96 1.49 6.65
C ASP A 28 2.69 2.35 6.49
N ILE A 29 2.74 3.62 6.91
CA ILE A 29 1.63 4.56 6.72
C ILE A 29 1.36 4.79 5.22
N PHE A 30 2.41 4.99 4.43
CA PHE A 30 2.29 5.14 2.98
C PHE A 30 1.74 3.87 2.33
N TYR A 31 2.14 2.68 2.77
CA TYR A 31 1.61 1.42 2.24
C TYR A 31 0.12 1.22 2.55
N VAL A 32 -0.32 1.54 3.77
CA VAL A 32 -1.72 1.40 4.13
C VAL A 32 -2.59 2.37 3.32
N ILE A 33 -2.17 3.65 3.24
CA ILE A 33 -2.90 4.68 2.50
C ILE A 33 -2.88 4.39 0.99
N ALA A 34 -1.72 4.05 0.44
CA ALA A 34 -1.59 3.74 -0.98
C ALA A 34 -2.31 2.43 -1.34
N GLY A 35 -2.27 1.44 -0.44
CA GLY A 35 -2.97 0.17 -0.59
C GLY A 35 -4.49 0.35 -0.65
N LEU A 36 -5.08 1.08 0.30
CA LEU A 36 -6.51 1.40 0.31
C LEU A 36 -6.93 2.17 -0.97
N CYS A 37 -6.12 3.13 -1.40
CA CYS A 37 -6.41 3.92 -2.60
C CYS A 37 -6.37 3.06 -3.88
N LEU A 38 -5.40 2.14 -3.97
CA LEU A 38 -5.30 1.20 -5.11
C LEU A 38 -6.33 0.09 -5.09
N GLU A 39 -6.72 -0.38 -3.91
CA GLU A 39 -7.75 -1.40 -3.78
C GLU A 39 -9.08 -0.90 -4.32
N ILE A 40 -9.49 0.33 -3.95
CA ILE A 40 -10.70 0.98 -4.48
C ILE A 40 -10.62 1.14 -6.01
N TYR A 41 -9.45 1.53 -6.53
CA TYR A 41 -9.24 1.64 -7.98
C TYR A 41 -9.28 0.27 -8.68
N SER A 42 -8.69 -0.75 -8.07
CA SER A 42 -8.62 -2.10 -8.61
C SER A 42 -10.00 -2.77 -8.66
N ILE A 43 -10.83 -2.55 -7.62
CA ILE A 43 -12.24 -2.96 -7.63
C ILE A 43 -13.00 -2.27 -8.77
N TYR A 44 -12.75 -0.97 -8.99
CA TYR A 44 -13.36 -0.23 -10.09
C TYR A 44 -12.94 -0.74 -11.48
N LEU A 45 -11.67 -1.16 -11.63
CA LEU A 45 -11.16 -1.74 -12.87
C LEU A 45 -11.61 -3.19 -13.08
N GLY A 46 -12.12 -3.86 -12.04
CA GLY A 46 -12.44 -5.29 -12.03
C GLY A 46 -11.20 -6.19 -11.91
N ASP A 47 -10.07 -5.65 -11.45
CA ASP A 47 -8.76 -6.29 -11.54
C ASP A 47 -8.43 -7.07 -10.25
N ILE A 48 -9.06 -8.23 -10.09
CA ILE A 48 -9.09 -9.04 -8.85
C ILE A 48 -7.68 -9.38 -8.33
N ILE A 49 -6.72 -9.64 -9.22
CA ILE A 49 -5.34 -9.98 -8.84
C ILE A 49 -4.70 -8.85 -8.05
N PHE A 50 -4.93 -7.61 -8.48
CA PHE A 50 -4.32 -6.44 -7.88
C PHE A 50 -4.94 -6.11 -6.52
N ALA A 51 -6.26 -6.32 -6.37
CA ALA A 51 -6.95 -6.21 -5.08
C ALA A 51 -6.43 -7.22 -4.05
N ILE A 52 -6.21 -8.48 -4.45
CA ILE A 52 -5.65 -9.51 -3.57
C ILE A 52 -4.22 -9.15 -3.14
N LEU A 53 -3.39 -8.67 -4.08
CA LEU A 53 -2.03 -8.23 -3.77
C LEU A 53 -2.05 -7.10 -2.73
N GLN A 54 -3.01 -6.19 -2.83
CA GLN A 54 -3.20 -5.07 -1.92
C GLN A 54 -3.55 -5.52 -0.51
N ILE A 55 -4.50 -6.45 -0.38
CA ILE A 55 -4.88 -7.04 0.90
C ILE A 55 -3.68 -7.72 1.58
N VAL A 56 -2.87 -8.46 0.80
CA VAL A 56 -1.64 -9.11 1.32
C VAL A 56 -0.60 -8.06 1.74
N PHE A 57 -0.43 -6.99 0.96
CA PHE A 57 0.51 -5.92 1.28
C PHE A 57 0.11 -5.16 2.55
N ILE A 58 -1.16 -4.78 2.68
CA ILE A 58 -1.70 -4.10 3.87
C ILE A 58 -1.56 -4.98 5.10
N SER A 59 -1.90 -6.28 4.97
CA SER A 59 -1.77 -7.25 6.06
C SER A 59 -0.31 -7.42 6.52
N THR A 60 0.61 -7.50 5.56
CA THR A 60 2.04 -7.63 5.84
C THR A 60 2.61 -6.36 6.48
N ALA A 61 2.23 -5.17 5.99
CA ALA A 61 2.63 -3.89 6.57
C ALA A 61 2.09 -3.72 7.99
N GLY A 62 0.84 -4.12 8.26
CA GLY A 62 0.27 -4.13 9.60
C GLY A 62 1.01 -5.08 10.56
N TYR A 63 1.43 -6.25 10.07
CA TYR A 63 2.23 -7.19 10.85
C TYR A 63 3.66 -6.68 11.09
N ASP A 64 4.32 -6.06 10.10
CA ASP A 64 5.65 -5.47 10.29
C ASP A 64 5.61 -4.30 11.29
N LEU A 65 4.57 -3.46 11.23
CA LEU A 65 4.37 -2.33 12.15
C LEU A 65 4.20 -2.81 13.61
N THR A 66 3.49 -3.92 13.83
CA THR A 66 3.34 -4.52 15.17
C THR A 66 4.61 -5.24 15.63
N LYS A 67 5.33 -5.93 14.73
CA LYS A 67 6.60 -6.62 15.03
C LYS A 67 7.75 -5.65 15.31
N ILE A 68 7.81 -4.49 14.65
CA ILE A 68 8.81 -3.45 14.90
C ILE A 68 8.66 -2.85 16.31
N ARG A 69 7.43 -2.74 16.85
CA ARG A 69 7.24 -2.33 18.25
C ARG A 69 7.89 -3.31 19.24
N PHE A 70 8.06 -4.58 18.87
CA PHE A 70 8.68 -5.61 19.72
C PHE A 70 10.20 -5.78 19.53
N LYS A 71 10.80 -5.26 18.44
CA LYS A 71 12.24 -5.42 18.14
C LYS A 71 13.09 -4.16 18.38
N LYS A 72 12.61 -3.24 19.23
CA LYS A 72 13.33 -2.03 19.65
C LYS A 72 13.70 -2.04 21.14
N THR A 73 13.89 -3.22 21.71
CA THR A 73 14.40 -3.44 23.07
C THR A 73 15.28 -4.69 23.10
N THR A 74 16.39 -4.64 22.38
CA THR A 74 17.65 -5.33 22.70
C THR A 74 18.74 -4.48 22.08
#